data_AF-A0A7Y8V3R3-F1
#
_entry.id   AF-A0A7Y8V3R3-F1
#
_cell.length_a   1.000
_cell.length_b   1.000
_cell.length_c   1.000
_cell.angle_alpha   90.00
_cell.angle_beta   90.00
_cell.angle_gamma   90.00
#
_symmetry.space_group_name_H-M   'P 1'
#
loop_
_entity.id
_entity.type
_entity.pdbx_description
1 polymer ?
#
loop_
_entity_poly.entity_id
_entity_poly.type
_entity_poly.pdbx_seq_one_letter_code
_entity_poly.pdbx_strand_id
1 'polypeptide(L)' 'KSAQQFRDKIDAGMIGVNVNVPAPMAFFSFAGNKASFYGDLGTNGKDGIQFYTRKKVVTERWF' A
#
# COMPACT_ATOMS: atom_id res chain seq x y z
N LYS A 1 12.29 -0.81 -21.64
CA LYS A 1 11.45 -2.04 -21.69
C LYS A 1 11.71 -2.93 -20.48
N SER A 2 12.96 -3.26 -20.14
CA SER A 2 13.29 -4.17 -19.04
C SER A 2 12.78 -3.71 -17.66
N ALA A 3 12.95 -2.44 -17.29
CA ALA A 3 12.46 -1.89 -16.01
C ALA A 3 10.93 -2.00 -15.86
N GLN A 4 10.20 -1.74 -16.94
CA GLN A 4 8.74 -1.87 -16.96
C GLN A 4 8.31 -3.34 -16.86
N GLN A 5 8.94 -4.23 -17.62
CA GLN A 5 8.66 -5.66 -17.52
C GLN A 5 8.99 -6.22 -16.14
N PHE A 6 10.07 -5.75 -15.51
CA PHE A 6 10.45 -6.13 -14.16
C PHE A 6 9.38 -5.68 -13.15
N ARG A 7 9.03 -4.38 -13.13
CA ARG A 7 8.05 -3.87 -12.16
C ARG A 7 6.65 -4.47 -12.35
N ASP A 8 6.27 -4.80 -13.59
CA ASP A 8 4.93 -5.32 -13.90
C ASP A 8 4.81 -6.83 -13.62
N LYS A 9 5.93 -7.58 -13.64
CA LYS A 9 5.92 -9.05 -13.47
C LYS A 9 6.38 -9.54 -12.09
N ILE A 10 7.10 -8.72 -11.33
CA ILE A 10 7.64 -9.16 -10.05
C ILE A 10 6.57 -9.17 -8.96
N ASP A 11 6.58 -10.24 -8.16
CA ASP A 11 5.64 -10.45 -7.08
C ASP A 11 6.25 -9.98 -5.75
N ALA A 12 6.40 -8.66 -5.61
CA ALA A 12 6.98 -7.97 -4.45
C ALA A 12 6.18 -6.70 -4.11
N GLY A 13 6.07 -6.36 -2.82
CA GLY A 13 5.28 -5.21 -2.36
C GLY A 13 5.91 -3.85 -2.63
N MET A 14 7.24 -3.77 -2.69
CA MET A 14 7.98 -2.54 -2.99
C MET A 14 9.05 -2.82 -4.03
N ILE A 15 9.14 -1.93 -5.03
CA ILE A 15 9.98 -2.11 -6.20
C ILE A 15 10.80 -0.84 -6.42
N GLY A 16 12.13 -0.97 -6.43
CA GLY A 16 13.06 0.10 -6.76
C GLY A 16 13.72 -0.15 -8.12
N VAL A 17 13.84 0.89 -8.94
CA VAL A 17 14.61 0.84 -10.19
C VAL A 17 15.71 1.89 -10.10
N ASN A 18 16.97 1.48 -10.19
CA ASN A 18 18.15 2.32 -9.98
C ASN A 18 18.23 2.96 -8.58
N VAL A 19 17.69 2.28 -7.56
CA VAL A 19 17.70 2.71 -6.15
C VAL A 19 17.98 1.50 -5.26
N ASN A 20 18.87 1.64 -4.29
CA ASN A 20 19.29 0.54 -3.41
C ASN A 20 18.23 0.15 -2.38
N VAL A 21 17.49 1.13 -1.84
CA VAL A 21 16.46 0.92 -0.83
C VAL A 21 15.18 1.63 -1.27
N PRO A 22 14.13 0.91 -1.72
CA PRO A 22 12.89 1.50 -2.20
C PRO A 22 11.93 1.79 -1.03
N ALA A 23 12.36 2.59 -0.06
CA ALA A 23 11.51 3.00 1.04
C ALA A 23 10.55 4.13 0.59
N PRO A 24 9.22 3.94 0.68
CA PRO A 24 8.27 4.98 0.31
C PRO A 24 8.35 6.18 1.26
N MET A 25 8.06 7.38 0.72
CA MET A 25 7.81 8.56 1.53
C MET A 25 6.62 8.33 2.48
N ALA A 26 6.59 9.03 3.61
CA ALA A 26 5.62 8.81 4.70
C ALA A 26 4.13 8.82 4.27
N PHE A 27 3.80 9.48 3.16
CA PHE A 27 2.43 9.59 2.64
C PHE A 27 1.99 8.41 1.77
N PHE A 28 2.94 7.56 1.34
CA PHE A 28 2.67 6.30 0.64
C PHE A 28 2.72 5.13 1.62
N SER A 29 1.90 4.12 1.37
CA SER A 29 1.87 2.91 2.20
C SER A 29 3.12 2.07 1.99
N PHE A 30 3.69 1.59 3.09
CA PHE A 30 4.73 0.59 3.16
C PHE A 30 4.08 -0.77 2.92
N ALA A 31 4.54 -1.46 1.88
CA ALA A 31 3.92 -2.68 1.40
C ALA A 31 4.92 -3.84 1.41
N GLY A 32 4.43 -5.04 1.68
CA GLY A 32 5.16 -6.28 1.47
C GLY A 32 4.24 -7.30 0.81
N ASN A 33 4.83 -8.42 0.38
CA ASN A 33 4.10 -9.51 -0.24
C ASN A 33 4.72 -10.86 0.16
N LYS A 34 3.94 -11.95 0.09
CA LYS A 34 4.31 -13.29 0.59
C LYS A 34 4.60 -13.23 2.10
N ALA A 35 5.67 -13.87 2.55
CA ALA A 35 6.07 -13.89 3.96
C ALA A 35 6.65 -12.56 4.49
N SER A 36 6.75 -11.50 3.65
CA SER A 36 7.29 -10.20 4.08
C SER A 36 6.24 -9.25 4.68
N PHE A 37 4.95 -9.63 4.64
CA PHE A 37 3.87 -8.85 5.24
C PHE A 37 2.70 -9.75 5.62
N TYR A 38 2.09 -9.48 6.77
CA TYR A 38 0.88 -10.16 7.22
C TYR A 38 -0.22 -9.12 7.40
N GLY A 39 -1.34 -9.33 6.72
CA GLY A 39 -2.47 -8.40 6.69
C GLY A 39 -2.77 -7.88 5.29
N ASP A 40 -3.71 -6.96 5.21
CA ASP A 40 -4.23 -6.36 3.98
C ASP A 40 -3.85 -4.88 3.81
N LEU A 41 -3.79 -4.12 4.91
CA LEU A 41 -3.48 -2.68 4.91
C LEU A 41 -2.02 -2.40 5.26
N GLY A 42 -1.33 -1.61 4.44
CA GLY A 42 0.04 -1.15 4.73
C GLY A 42 0.15 -0.26 5.97
N THR A 43 1.37 -0.05 6.45
CA THR A 43 1.64 0.51 7.79
C THR A 43 1.39 2.02 7.92
N ASN A 44 1.59 2.79 6.85
CA ASN A 44 1.57 4.26 6.83
C ASN A 44 0.72 4.77 5.66
N GLY A 45 0.75 6.09 5.41
CA GLY A 45 -0.06 6.71 4.38
C GLY A 45 -1.57 6.55 4.64
N LYS A 46 -2.33 6.36 3.57
CA LYS A 46 -3.79 6.18 3.65
C LYS A 46 -4.19 4.84 4.27
N ASP A 47 -3.36 3.80 4.12
CA ASP A 47 -3.67 2.48 4.66
C ASP A 47 -3.55 2.47 6.18
N GLY A 48 -2.55 3.17 6.73
CA GLY A 48 -2.47 3.40 8.18
C GLY A 48 -3.72 4.09 8.74
N ILE A 49 -4.25 5.11 8.05
CA ILE A 49 -5.50 5.76 8.45
C ILE A 49 -6.67 4.77 8.40
N GLN A 50 -6.78 3.97 7.34
CA GLN A 50 -7.83 2.95 7.21
C GLN A 50 -7.71 1.85 8.27
N PHE A 51 -6.50 1.51 8.71
CA PHE A 51 -6.27 0.51 9.73
C PHE A 51 -6.70 0.99 11.12
N TYR A 52 -6.36 2.24 11.46
CA TYR A 52 -6.70 2.83 12.77
C TYR A 52 -8.11 3.41 12.84
N THR A 53 -8.86 3.43 11.75
CA THR A 53 -10.23 3.94 11.72
C THR A 53 -11.21 2.90 11.19
N ARG A 54 -12.50 3.11 11.44
CA ARG A 54 -13.56 2.28 10.87
C ARG A 54 -14.48 3.13 10.01
N LYS A 55 -14.86 2.63 8.83
CA LYS A 55 -15.87 3.28 7.99
C LYS A 55 -17.23 3.18 8.69
N LYS A 56 -17.92 4.31 8.83
CA LYS A 56 -19.31 4.39 9.31
C LYS A 56 -20.16 4.97 8.18
N VAL A 57 -21.22 4.26 7.80
CA VAL A 57 -22.17 4.71 6.78
C VAL A 57 -23.45 5.16 7.48
N VAL A 58 -23.95 6.33 7.12
CA VAL A 58 -25.19 6.91 7.66
C VAL A 58 -26.12 7.22 6.49
N THR A 59 -27.37 6.81 6.59
CA THR A 59 -28.42 7.10 5.61
C THR A 59 -29.60 7.71 6.36
N GLU A 60 -30.00 8.91 5.96
CA GLU A 60 -31.09 9.66 6.58
C GLU A 60 -32.08 10.19 5.53
N ARG A 61 -33.36 10.28 5.91
CA ARG A 61 -34.44 10.86 5.11
C ARG A 61 -35.33 11.69 6.03
N TRP A 62 -35.58 12.93 5.63
CA TRP A 62 -36.44 13.88 6.35
C TRP A 62 -37.72 14.15 5.55
N PHE A 63 -38.85 14.35 6.24
CA PHE A 63 -40.18 14.64 5.66
C PHE A 63 -40.53 16.11 5.78
#